data_AF-A0A1A8VIE0-F1
#
_entry.id   AF-A0A1A8VIE0-F1
#
_cell.length_a   1.000
_cell.length_b   1.000
_cell.length_c   1.000
_cell.angle_alpha   90.00
_cell.angle_beta   90.00
_cell.angle_gamma   90.00
#
_symmetry.space_group_name_H-M   'P 1'
#
loop_
_entity.id
_entity.type
_entity.pdbx_description
1 polymer ?
#
loop_
_entity_poly.entity_id
_entity_poly.type
_entity_poly.pdbx_seq_one_letter_code
_entity_poly.pdbx_strand_id
1 'polypeptide(L)'
;MTSWQTWFPWAQCQDSEAPFLDQDRQKHWAKLFNQLDLNKDGHIDILELRAGLAGQGLTRGSLEKLVETGDTNHDGVLDFEEFIHYLHNHEKQLKLMFRHLDRNNDGKIDAAEIQVYLRTIGVNISLEDATKILLSMDKDGTMTVDWNEWRDHFLFNPLNNMEDVARYWKRSMILDTGEQLTVPDDFSVEDRKSGLAWRHLMAGAIAGSVSRTGTAPLDRLKVFRQVHSSSDFKGNVLKGFQYMLKEGGPWSLWRGNGINVLKIAPETAVKFTAYEQIKSVMRGENETRTLRVRERFVAGSLAGATAQTAIYPMEVLKTRLTLRKTGQYSGMADCAKHILQQEGVAAFYKGYIPNMLSIVPYAGIDLAVYETLKFAWLNRNRGIGDPGVMVLVGCGAASSTCGQLASYPLALIRTRMQAQASIKGSPNLSMLLLLRNILTQEGVAGLYRGISPNLLKIVPAVSVSYVVYEYTRIMLGVDIEGRRGGKEKG
;
A
#
# COMPACT_ATOMS: atom_id res chain seq x y z
N MET A 1 -8.33 -55.23 33.22
CA MET A 1 -6.97 -54.73 32.90
C MET A 1 -7.10 -53.25 32.57
N THR A 2 -7.13 -52.39 33.60
CA THR A 2 -6.02 -51.48 34.03
C THR A 2 -5.84 -50.30 33.09
N SER A 3 -6.46 -49.15 33.43
CA SER A 3 -5.83 -47.89 33.95
C SER A 3 -5.17 -47.07 32.83
N TRP A 4 -5.50 -45.79 32.62
CA TRP A 4 -5.04 -44.68 33.47
C TRP A 4 -6.07 -43.55 33.58
N GLN A 5 -6.36 -43.14 34.82
CA GLN A 5 -7.04 -41.90 35.19
C GLN A 5 -6.02 -40.78 35.51
N THR A 6 -6.56 -39.55 35.51
CA THR A 6 -6.16 -38.34 36.29
C THR A 6 -5.15 -37.41 35.58
N TRP A 7 -5.27 -36.07 35.50
CA TRP A 7 -5.83 -35.05 36.42
C TRP A 7 -6.31 -33.82 35.62
N PHE A 8 -7.48 -33.25 35.92
CA PHE A 8 -7.72 -31.79 36.03
C PHE A 8 -9.09 -31.58 36.72
N PRO A 9 -9.12 -31.08 37.97
CA PRO A 9 -10.37 -30.85 38.68
C PRO A 9 -10.98 -29.50 38.28
N TRP A 10 -12.27 -29.53 37.92
CA TRP A 10 -13.26 -28.46 38.12
C TRP A 10 -12.72 -27.02 38.28
N ALA A 11 -12.58 -26.29 37.18
CA ALA A 11 -12.87 -24.86 37.21
C ALA A 11 -14.37 -24.70 36.98
N GLN A 12 -15.15 -24.84 38.07
CA GLN A 12 -16.47 -24.22 38.10
C GLN A 12 -16.23 -22.72 37.86
N CYS A 13 -16.69 -22.20 36.72
CA CYS A 13 -16.85 -20.76 36.55
C CYS A 13 -17.70 -20.27 37.72
N GLN A 14 -17.08 -19.60 38.68
CA GLN A 14 -17.80 -18.68 39.54
C GLN A 14 -18.22 -17.51 38.66
N ASP A 15 -19.40 -17.65 38.05
CA ASP A 15 -20.22 -16.51 37.66
C ASP A 15 -20.58 -15.75 38.94
N SER A 16 -19.69 -14.85 39.33
CA SER A 16 -19.96 -13.83 40.33
C SER A 16 -19.57 -12.47 39.77
N GLU A 17 -20.10 -12.10 38.59
CA GLU A 17 -20.31 -10.68 38.28
C GLU A 17 -21.59 -10.25 39.01
N ALA A 18 -21.46 -9.27 39.90
CA ALA A 18 -22.57 -8.80 40.72
C ALA A 18 -23.73 -8.29 39.84
N PRO A 19 -25.00 -8.61 40.15
CA PRO A 19 -26.17 -8.22 39.34
C PRO A 19 -26.35 -6.70 39.14
N PHE A 20 -25.65 -5.88 39.92
CA PHE A 20 -25.64 -4.43 39.81
C PHE A 20 -24.86 -3.90 38.59
N LEU A 21 -23.83 -4.63 38.13
CA LEU A 21 -23.00 -4.25 36.97
C LEU A 21 -23.68 -4.52 35.62
N ASP A 22 -24.69 -5.40 35.60
CA ASP A 22 -25.40 -5.79 34.38
C ASP A 22 -26.44 -4.74 33.96
N GLN A 23 -27.05 -4.05 34.94
CA GLN A 23 -28.09 -3.05 34.69
C GLN A 23 -27.54 -1.74 34.09
N ASP A 24 -26.38 -1.27 34.54
CA ASP A 24 -25.75 -0.07 33.95
C ASP A 24 -25.10 -0.36 32.59
N ARG A 25 -24.67 -1.61 32.37
CA ARG A 25 -24.18 -2.11 31.07
C ARG A 25 -25.30 -2.17 30.05
N GLN A 26 -26.45 -2.73 30.42
CA GLN A 26 -27.65 -2.73 29.58
C GLN A 26 -28.12 -1.31 29.24
N LYS A 27 -28.09 -0.36 30.20
CA LYS A 27 -28.39 1.06 29.90
C LYS A 27 -27.41 1.68 28.90
N HIS A 28 -26.13 1.33 29.00
CA HIS A 28 -25.11 1.81 28.07
C HIS A 28 -25.36 1.28 26.65
N TRP A 29 -25.59 -0.02 26.50
CA TRP A 29 -25.89 -0.61 25.20
C TRP A 29 -27.24 -0.14 24.63
N ALA A 30 -28.25 0.08 25.47
CA ALA A 30 -29.52 0.70 25.04
C ALA A 30 -29.31 2.13 24.53
N LYS A 31 -28.43 2.91 25.17
CA LYS A 31 -28.07 4.24 24.68
C LYS A 31 -27.34 4.16 23.33
N LEU A 32 -26.46 3.18 23.17
CA LEU A 32 -25.69 2.99 21.94
C LEU A 32 -26.58 2.48 20.79
N PHE A 33 -27.52 1.57 21.06
CA PHE A 33 -28.54 1.15 20.12
C PHE A 33 -29.36 2.34 19.61
N ASN A 34 -29.89 3.16 20.53
CA ASN A 34 -30.64 4.37 20.17
C ASN A 34 -29.81 5.46 19.43
N GLN A 35 -28.48 5.39 19.49
CA GLN A 35 -27.61 6.28 18.73
C GLN A 35 -27.35 5.76 17.30
N LEU A 36 -27.41 4.44 17.13
CA LEU A 36 -27.22 3.78 15.84
C LEU A 36 -28.54 3.68 15.06
N ASP A 37 -29.66 3.44 15.73
CA ASP A 37 -31.02 3.49 15.17
C ASP A 37 -31.41 4.96 14.89
N LEU A 38 -31.15 5.42 13.66
CA LEU A 38 -31.32 6.81 13.26
C LEU A 38 -32.78 7.12 12.92
N ASN A 39 -33.49 6.14 12.37
CA ASN A 39 -34.86 6.28 11.91
C ASN A 39 -35.89 5.99 13.04
N LYS A 40 -35.44 5.42 14.17
CA LYS A 40 -36.22 5.05 15.36
C LYS A 40 -37.26 3.98 15.11
N ASP A 41 -37.00 3.05 14.21
CA ASP A 41 -37.88 1.93 13.90
C ASP A 41 -37.68 0.72 14.83
N GLY A 42 -36.68 0.79 15.72
CA GLY A 42 -36.38 -0.29 16.67
C GLY A 42 -35.50 -1.40 16.09
N HIS A 43 -34.98 -1.20 14.88
CA HIS A 43 -34.03 -2.06 14.21
C HIS A 43 -32.80 -1.25 13.82
N ILE A 44 -31.67 -1.93 13.62
CA ILE A 44 -30.45 -1.33 13.10
C ILE A 44 -30.15 -1.98 11.76
N ASP A 45 -30.27 -1.19 10.70
CA ASP A 45 -29.88 -1.64 9.37
C ASP A 45 -28.39 -1.37 9.08
N ILE A 46 -27.90 -1.94 7.98
CA ILE A 46 -26.51 -1.77 7.55
C ILE A 46 -26.16 -0.31 7.18
N LEU A 47 -27.12 0.48 6.71
CA LEU A 47 -26.92 1.88 6.34
C LEU A 47 -26.77 2.76 7.58
N GLU A 48 -27.54 2.46 8.62
CA GLU A 48 -27.52 3.08 9.94
C GLU A 48 -26.25 2.73 10.70
N LEU A 49 -25.84 1.45 10.72
CA LEU A 49 -24.52 1.04 11.24
C LEU A 49 -23.39 1.78 10.54
N ARG A 50 -23.47 1.89 9.21
CA ARG A 50 -22.46 2.60 8.43
C ARG A 50 -22.43 4.09 8.74
N ALA A 51 -23.58 4.71 8.94
CA ALA A 51 -23.67 6.14 9.28
C ALA A 51 -23.18 6.39 10.71
N GLY A 52 -23.61 5.59 11.67
CA GLY A 52 -23.27 5.71 13.08
C GLY A 52 -21.81 5.36 13.40
N LEU A 53 -21.20 4.45 12.62
CA LEU A 53 -19.81 4.01 12.79
C LEU A 53 -18.85 4.59 11.74
N ALA A 54 -19.28 5.58 10.94
CA ALA A 54 -18.47 6.19 9.88
C ALA A 54 -17.12 6.76 10.38
N GLY A 55 -17.06 7.18 11.65
CA GLY A 55 -15.85 7.71 12.30
C GLY A 55 -14.88 6.64 12.82
N GLN A 56 -15.25 5.36 12.82
CA GLN A 56 -14.47 4.24 13.38
C GLN A 56 -13.56 3.56 12.34
N GLY A 57 -13.56 4.01 11.08
CA GLY A 57 -12.69 3.47 10.04
C GLY A 57 -13.03 2.05 9.58
N LEU A 58 -14.23 1.55 9.91
CA LEU A 58 -14.67 0.20 9.59
C LEU A 58 -14.98 0.03 8.10
N THR A 59 -14.54 -1.08 7.52
CA THR A 59 -14.89 -1.42 6.15
C THR A 59 -16.32 -1.94 6.07
N ARG A 60 -16.97 -1.75 4.93
CA ARG A 60 -18.33 -2.24 4.69
C ARG A 60 -18.48 -3.75 4.98
N GLY A 61 -17.53 -4.57 4.55
CA GLY A 61 -17.54 -6.01 4.84
C GLY A 61 -17.40 -6.35 6.33
N SER A 62 -16.81 -5.46 7.12
CA SER A 62 -16.76 -5.63 8.58
C SER A 62 -18.12 -5.41 9.22
N LEU A 63 -18.87 -4.44 8.70
CA LEU A 63 -20.24 -4.13 9.13
C LEU A 63 -21.23 -5.21 8.67
N GLU A 64 -21.05 -5.74 7.45
CA GLU A 64 -21.85 -6.87 6.93
C GLU A 64 -21.65 -8.11 7.80
N LYS A 65 -20.39 -8.47 8.11
CA LYS A 65 -20.08 -9.60 8.99
C LYS A 65 -20.64 -9.41 10.40
N LEU A 66 -20.70 -8.18 10.90
CA LEU A 66 -21.31 -7.87 12.20
C LEU A 66 -22.82 -8.15 12.17
N VAL A 67 -23.52 -7.68 11.14
CA VAL A 67 -24.96 -7.94 10.96
C VAL A 67 -25.20 -9.44 10.77
N GLU A 68 -24.47 -10.12 9.88
CA GLU A 68 -24.61 -11.57 9.64
C GLU A 68 -24.35 -12.43 10.89
N THR A 69 -23.48 -11.97 11.80
CA THR A 69 -23.16 -12.72 13.04
C THR A 69 -24.17 -12.42 14.16
N GLY A 70 -24.79 -11.24 14.16
CA GLY A 70 -25.78 -10.84 15.16
C GLY A 70 -27.22 -11.26 14.81
N ASP A 71 -27.55 -11.24 13.53
CA ASP A 71 -28.88 -11.54 12.97
C ASP A 71 -29.18 -13.04 13.11
N THR A 72 -29.90 -13.38 14.17
CA THR A 72 -30.20 -14.77 14.54
C THR A 72 -31.44 -15.27 13.81
N ASN A 73 -32.35 -14.36 13.49
CA ASN A 73 -33.62 -14.66 12.82
C ASN A 73 -33.52 -14.63 11.26
N HIS A 74 -32.41 -14.11 10.73
CA HIS A 74 -32.05 -13.96 9.32
C HIS A 74 -32.95 -13.01 8.52
N ASP A 75 -33.43 -11.93 9.14
CA ASP A 75 -34.25 -10.90 8.51
C ASP A 75 -33.43 -9.76 7.86
N GLY A 76 -32.11 -9.77 8.05
CA GLY A 76 -31.16 -8.82 7.47
C GLY A 76 -31.03 -7.49 8.24
N VAL A 77 -31.65 -7.37 9.41
CA VAL A 77 -31.49 -6.24 10.34
C VAL A 77 -31.09 -6.77 11.72
N LEU A 78 -30.70 -5.86 12.63
CA LEU A 78 -30.45 -6.23 14.02
C LEU A 78 -31.53 -5.60 14.89
N ASP A 79 -32.36 -6.43 15.52
CA ASP A 79 -33.22 -5.94 16.60
C ASP A 79 -32.40 -5.68 17.88
N PHE A 80 -33.05 -5.08 18.88
CA PHE A 80 -32.39 -4.76 20.14
C PHE A 80 -31.82 -6.02 20.84
N GLU A 81 -32.55 -7.13 20.84
CA GLU A 81 -32.15 -8.35 21.55
C GLU A 81 -30.97 -9.03 20.88
N GLU A 82 -30.98 -9.11 19.54
CA GLU A 82 -29.90 -9.61 18.69
C GLU A 82 -28.65 -8.75 18.81
N PHE A 83 -28.80 -7.42 18.80
CA PHE A 83 -27.70 -6.48 18.97
C PHE A 83 -27.01 -6.65 20.33
N ILE A 84 -27.78 -6.74 21.41
CA ILE A 84 -27.25 -6.98 22.75
C ILE A 84 -26.56 -8.35 22.84
N HIS A 85 -27.19 -9.38 22.28
CA HIS A 85 -26.65 -10.74 22.30
C HIS A 85 -25.31 -10.82 21.55
N TYR A 86 -25.21 -10.17 20.38
CA TYR A 86 -23.97 -10.04 19.63
C TYR A 86 -22.89 -9.34 20.45
N LEU A 87 -23.17 -8.14 20.99
CA LEU A 87 -22.20 -7.38 21.78
C LEU A 87 -21.72 -8.17 23.00
N HIS A 88 -22.63 -8.83 23.69
CA HIS A 88 -22.29 -9.63 24.87
C HIS A 88 -21.37 -10.81 24.53
N ASN A 89 -21.63 -11.51 23.43
CA ASN A 89 -20.78 -12.61 22.97
C ASN A 89 -19.43 -12.10 22.44
N HIS A 90 -19.43 -10.99 21.71
CA HIS A 90 -18.22 -10.37 21.19
C HIS A 90 -17.31 -9.85 22.31
N GLU A 91 -17.87 -9.19 23.33
CA GLU A 91 -17.12 -8.78 24.52
C GLU A 91 -16.50 -9.98 25.26
N LYS A 92 -17.21 -11.10 25.37
CA LYS A 92 -16.64 -12.33 25.95
C LYS A 92 -15.42 -12.80 25.16
N GLN A 93 -15.50 -12.79 23.83
CA GLN A 93 -14.36 -13.15 22.98
C GLN A 93 -13.20 -12.17 23.13
N LEU A 94 -13.47 -10.86 23.13
CA LEU A 94 -12.45 -9.83 23.36
C LEU A 94 -11.79 -9.99 24.73
N LYS A 95 -12.54 -10.40 25.77
CA LYS A 95 -12.01 -10.62 27.12
C LYS A 95 -11.09 -11.84 27.19
N LEU A 96 -11.39 -12.89 26.42
CA LEU A 96 -10.50 -14.04 26.26
C LEU A 96 -9.21 -13.64 25.53
N MET A 97 -9.33 -12.83 24.48
CA MET A 97 -8.19 -12.29 23.73
C MET A 97 -7.30 -11.40 24.60
N PHE A 98 -7.90 -10.49 25.39
CA PHE A 98 -7.20 -9.63 26.33
C PHE A 98 -6.37 -10.45 27.33
N ARG A 99 -6.99 -11.44 27.99
CA ARG A 99 -6.31 -12.34 28.94
C ARG A 99 -5.23 -13.20 28.29
N HIS A 100 -5.34 -13.48 27.00
CA HIS A 100 -4.31 -14.22 26.28
C HIS A 100 -3.07 -13.37 26.01
N LEU A 101 -3.26 -12.05 25.89
CA LEU A 101 -2.20 -11.09 25.63
C LEU A 101 -1.53 -10.61 26.92
N ASP A 102 -2.30 -10.34 27.97
CA ASP A 102 -1.86 -10.05 29.34
C ASP A 102 -1.25 -11.30 29.96
N ARG A 103 0.07 -11.42 29.85
CA ARG A 103 0.82 -12.63 30.24
C ARG A 103 1.19 -12.60 31.71
N ASN A 104 1.40 -11.40 32.24
CA ASN A 104 1.76 -11.21 33.64
C ASN A 104 0.52 -11.16 34.57
N ASN A 105 -0.70 -11.15 33.99
CA ASN A 105 -2.01 -11.04 34.66
C ASN A 105 -2.13 -9.79 35.55
N ASP A 106 -1.53 -8.68 35.15
CA ASP A 106 -1.63 -7.42 35.86
C ASP A 106 -2.90 -6.60 35.48
N GLY A 107 -3.69 -7.13 34.53
CA GLY A 107 -4.92 -6.52 34.06
C GLY A 107 -4.69 -5.38 33.07
N LYS A 108 -3.47 -5.26 32.55
CA LYS A 108 -3.05 -4.26 31.57
C LYS A 108 -2.20 -4.93 30.50
N ILE A 109 -2.18 -4.36 29.30
CA ILE A 109 -1.34 -4.83 28.21
C ILE A 109 -0.22 -3.83 27.99
N ASP A 110 1.03 -4.29 28.06
CA ASP A 110 2.20 -3.48 27.76
C ASP A 110 2.80 -3.75 26.36
N ALA A 111 3.74 -2.90 25.94
CA ALA A 111 4.37 -3.02 24.62
C ALA A 111 5.26 -4.28 24.52
N ALA A 112 5.80 -4.77 25.63
CA ALA A 112 6.59 -5.99 25.65
C ALA A 112 5.69 -7.23 25.45
N GLU A 113 4.49 -7.24 26.02
CA GLU A 113 3.49 -8.30 25.85
C GLU A 113 2.99 -8.38 24.41
N ILE A 114 2.65 -7.24 23.79
CA ILE A 114 2.30 -7.16 22.36
C ILE A 114 3.45 -7.70 21.50
N GLN A 115 4.70 -7.30 21.80
CA GLN A 115 5.88 -7.79 21.10
C GLN A 115 6.08 -9.30 21.26
N VAL A 116 5.95 -9.82 22.47
CA VAL A 116 6.14 -11.24 22.77
C VAL A 116 5.07 -12.08 22.09
N TYR A 117 3.82 -11.62 22.12
CA TYR A 117 2.71 -12.29 21.45
C TYR A 117 2.91 -12.35 19.94
N LEU A 118 3.20 -11.20 19.32
CA LEU A 118 3.44 -11.13 17.87
C LEU A 118 4.64 -12.00 17.46
N ARG A 119 5.71 -12.05 18.27
CA ARG A 119 6.83 -12.97 18.06
C ARG A 119 6.40 -14.44 18.15
N THR A 120 5.51 -14.77 19.07
CA THR A 120 5.01 -16.14 19.28
C THR A 120 4.24 -16.65 18.07
N ILE A 121 3.45 -15.79 17.42
CA ILE A 121 2.75 -16.11 16.16
C ILE A 121 3.62 -15.91 14.90
N GLY A 122 4.94 -15.73 15.06
CA GLY A 122 5.89 -15.64 13.95
C GLY A 122 6.01 -14.26 13.29
N VAL A 123 5.49 -13.20 13.92
CA VAL A 123 5.58 -11.80 13.49
C VAL A 123 6.62 -11.08 14.36
N ASN A 124 7.86 -10.97 13.88
CA ASN A 124 8.92 -10.32 14.63
C ASN A 124 8.85 -8.79 14.49
N ILE A 125 8.40 -8.10 15.55
CA ILE A 125 8.34 -6.65 15.62
C ILE A 125 9.37 -6.05 16.59
N SER A 126 9.76 -4.80 16.35
CA SER A 126 10.59 -4.03 17.28
C SER A 126 9.77 -3.61 18.50
N LEU A 127 10.43 -3.17 19.58
CA LEU A 127 9.70 -2.68 20.76
C LEU A 127 9.00 -1.37 20.41
N GLU A 128 9.63 -0.55 19.58
CA GLU A 128 9.08 0.70 19.07
C GLU A 128 7.79 0.47 18.24
N ASP A 129 7.77 -0.53 17.38
CA ASP A 129 6.55 -0.88 16.63
C ASP A 129 5.45 -1.44 17.54
N ALA A 130 5.82 -2.19 18.58
CA ALA A 130 4.87 -2.67 19.58
C ALA A 130 4.31 -1.50 20.41
N THR A 131 5.14 -0.51 20.73
CA THR A 131 4.71 0.74 21.36
C THR A 131 3.79 1.53 20.44
N LYS A 132 4.03 1.57 19.12
CA LYS A 132 3.10 2.21 18.17
C LYS A 132 1.72 1.53 18.16
N ILE A 133 1.68 0.19 18.24
CA ILE A 133 0.43 -0.57 18.36
C ILE A 133 -0.25 -0.28 19.70
N LEU A 134 0.50 -0.28 20.80
CA LEU A 134 -0.02 0.07 22.12
C LEU A 134 -0.66 1.46 22.12
N LEU A 135 0.07 2.45 21.58
CA LEU A 135 -0.37 3.85 21.48
C LEU A 135 -1.57 4.05 20.56
N SER A 136 -1.91 3.10 19.68
CA SER A 136 -3.15 3.18 18.89
C SER A 136 -4.39 2.85 19.74
N MET A 137 -4.21 2.16 20.86
CA MET A 137 -5.27 1.69 21.75
C MET A 137 -5.34 2.49 23.06
N ASP A 138 -4.19 2.91 23.59
CA ASP A 138 -4.04 3.71 24.81
C ASP A 138 -4.64 5.11 24.61
N LYS A 139 -5.76 5.37 25.31
CA LYS A 139 -6.51 6.64 25.27
C LYS A 139 -6.13 7.56 26.42
N ASP A 140 -5.78 7.00 27.57
CA ASP A 140 -5.49 7.77 28.78
C ASP A 140 -4.01 8.17 28.93
N GLY A 141 -3.14 7.63 28.07
CA GLY A 141 -1.72 7.94 27.99
C GLY A 141 -0.90 7.22 29.06
N THR A 142 -1.41 6.14 29.64
CA THR A 142 -0.74 5.38 30.70
C THR A 142 0.41 4.51 30.19
N MET A 143 0.63 4.43 28.86
CA MET A 143 1.60 3.52 28.22
C MET A 143 1.29 2.05 28.49
N THR A 144 0.03 1.77 28.83
CA THR A 144 -0.56 0.46 29.04
C THR A 144 -1.97 0.48 28.49
N VAL A 145 -2.51 -0.66 28.06
CA VAL A 145 -3.91 -0.74 27.59
C VAL A 145 -4.73 -1.54 28.58
N ASP A 146 -5.74 -0.91 29.17
CA ASP A 146 -6.66 -1.58 30.08
C ASP A 146 -7.80 -2.30 29.34
N TRP A 147 -8.64 -3.03 30.08
CA TRP A 147 -9.78 -3.75 29.51
C TRP A 147 -10.77 -2.83 28.78
N ASN A 148 -11.04 -1.64 29.31
CA ASN A 148 -12.01 -0.72 28.71
C ASN A 148 -11.48 -0.15 27.40
N GLU A 149 -10.20 0.21 27.36
CA GLU A 149 -9.52 0.69 26.15
C GLU A 149 -9.47 -0.39 25.07
N TRP A 150 -9.10 -1.62 25.45
CA TRP A 150 -9.10 -2.77 24.56
C TRP A 150 -10.51 -3.06 23.99
N ARG A 151 -11.52 -3.12 24.86
CA ARG A 151 -12.91 -3.35 24.48
C ARG A 151 -13.36 -2.27 23.49
N ASP A 152 -13.25 -1.01 23.87
CA ASP A 152 -13.77 0.11 23.07
C ASP A 152 -13.06 0.24 21.72
N HIS A 153 -11.80 -0.16 21.63
CA HIS A 153 -11.02 -0.14 20.39
C HIS A 153 -11.45 -1.25 19.40
N PHE A 154 -11.93 -2.40 19.90
CA PHE A 154 -12.26 -3.56 19.06
C PHE A 154 -13.75 -3.93 19.03
N LEU A 155 -14.61 -3.22 19.76
CA LEU A 155 -16.02 -3.58 19.97
C LEU A 155 -16.80 -3.79 18.67
N PHE A 156 -16.51 -3.01 17.63
CA PHE A 156 -17.21 -3.10 16.34
C PHE A 156 -16.37 -3.76 15.25
N ASN A 157 -15.18 -4.27 15.59
CA ASN A 157 -14.32 -4.99 14.66
C ASN A 157 -14.69 -6.49 14.75
N PRO A 158 -15.05 -7.16 13.64
CA PRO A 158 -15.46 -8.56 13.65
C PRO A 158 -14.25 -9.50 13.72
N LEU A 159 -13.59 -9.48 14.88
CA LEU A 159 -12.41 -10.26 15.23
C LEU A 159 -12.85 -11.53 15.96
N ASN A 160 -12.45 -12.68 15.45
CA ASN A 160 -12.82 -13.99 16.00
C ASN A 160 -11.69 -14.63 16.80
N ASN A 161 -10.45 -14.21 16.57
CA ASN A 161 -9.27 -14.73 17.25
C ASN A 161 -8.13 -13.71 17.28
N MET A 162 -7.06 -14.05 17.99
CA MET A 162 -5.88 -13.19 18.08
C MET A 162 -5.09 -13.05 16.76
N GLU A 163 -5.26 -13.96 15.80
CA GLU A 163 -4.66 -13.83 14.47
C GLU A 163 -5.36 -12.72 13.66
N ASP A 164 -6.67 -12.55 13.86
CA ASP A 164 -7.44 -11.44 13.30
C ASP A 164 -6.97 -10.10 13.87
N VAL A 165 -6.69 -10.04 15.18
CA VAL A 165 -6.09 -8.88 15.84
C VAL A 165 -4.74 -8.54 15.22
N ALA A 166 -3.87 -9.53 15.06
CA ALA A 166 -2.56 -9.33 14.43
C ALA A 166 -2.67 -8.87 12.97
N ARG A 167 -3.64 -9.40 12.21
CA ARG A 167 -3.94 -8.96 10.84
C ARG A 167 -4.49 -7.54 10.79
N TYR A 168 -5.31 -7.15 11.76
CA TYR A 168 -5.82 -5.79 11.90
C TYR A 168 -4.67 -4.80 12.09
N TRP A 169 -3.77 -5.04 13.04
CA TRP A 169 -2.58 -4.21 13.26
C TRP A 169 -1.68 -4.13 12.03
N LYS A 170 -1.50 -5.26 11.33
CA LYS A 170 -0.73 -5.30 10.07
C LYS A 170 -1.37 -4.41 8.99
N ARG A 171 -2.70 -4.45 8.80
CA ARG A 171 -3.38 -3.65 7.76
C ARG A 171 -3.33 -2.16 8.04
N SER A 172 -3.50 -1.73 9.29
CA SER A 172 -3.40 -0.31 9.68
C SER A 172 -1.97 0.27 9.48
N MET A 173 -0.94 -0.60 9.46
CA MET A 173 0.43 -0.20 9.12
C MET A 173 0.71 -0.03 7.61
N ILE A 174 -0.07 -0.62 6.69
CA ILE A 174 0.36 -0.93 5.30
C ILE A 174 0.01 0.11 4.22
N LEU A 175 -0.68 1.22 4.51
CA LEU A 175 -1.07 2.15 3.45
C LEU A 175 0.11 2.99 2.93
N ASP A 176 0.94 2.39 2.07
CA ASP A 176 2.17 2.95 1.53
C ASP A 176 2.08 3.21 0.00
N THR A 177 2.14 4.51 -0.31
CA THR A 177 2.62 5.19 -1.52
C THR A 177 2.75 4.47 -2.86
N GLY A 178 1.68 4.56 -3.66
CA GLY A 178 1.60 5.24 -4.96
C GLY A 178 2.68 5.16 -6.07
N GLU A 179 3.94 4.80 -5.85
CA GLU A 179 4.98 4.83 -6.90
C GLU A 179 5.80 3.55 -7.08
N GLN A 180 5.77 2.63 -6.14
CA GLN A 180 6.15 1.23 -6.38
C GLN A 180 5.07 0.36 -5.76
N LEU A 181 4.48 -0.56 -6.55
CA LEU A 181 3.78 -1.68 -5.95
C LEU A 181 4.83 -2.45 -5.13
N THR A 182 4.94 -2.13 -3.85
CA THR A 182 5.42 -3.08 -2.85
C THR A 182 4.57 -4.33 -3.08
N VAL A 183 5.26 -5.46 -3.30
CA VAL A 183 4.55 -6.73 -3.45
C VAL A 183 3.76 -6.88 -2.15
N PRO A 184 2.42 -7.02 -2.20
CA PRO A 184 1.64 -7.19 -0.98
C PRO A 184 2.23 -8.34 -0.16
N ASP A 185 2.50 -8.07 1.11
CA ASP A 185 3.27 -8.98 1.94
C ASP A 185 2.40 -10.18 2.35
N ASP A 186 2.80 -11.37 1.86
CA ASP A 186 2.22 -12.70 2.11
C ASP A 186 0.68 -12.74 2.04
N PHE A 187 0.14 -12.86 0.81
CA PHE A 187 -1.19 -13.47 0.64
C PHE A 187 -1.18 -14.84 1.30
N SER A 188 -2.14 -15.12 2.17
CA SER A 188 -2.25 -16.44 2.78
C SER A 188 -2.41 -17.50 1.69
N VAL A 189 -2.09 -18.76 2.01
CA VAL A 189 -2.30 -19.87 1.07
C VAL A 189 -3.78 -19.93 0.63
N GLU A 190 -4.69 -19.52 1.51
CA GLU A 190 -6.13 -19.41 1.25
C GLU A 190 -6.45 -18.26 0.28
N ASP A 191 -5.83 -17.08 0.45
CA ASP A 191 -6.00 -15.92 -0.47
C ASP A 191 -5.49 -16.20 -1.89
N ARG A 192 -4.48 -17.07 -2.02
CA ARG A 192 -3.96 -17.53 -3.32
C ARG A 192 -4.90 -18.54 -3.97
N LYS A 193 -5.53 -19.41 -3.17
CA LYS A 193 -6.52 -20.41 -3.64
C LYS A 193 -7.87 -19.77 -4.01
N SER A 194 -8.29 -18.73 -3.29
CA SER A 194 -9.56 -18.02 -3.53
C SER A 194 -9.53 -17.07 -4.75
N GLY A 195 -8.35 -16.83 -5.32
CA GLY A 195 -8.16 -15.91 -6.45
C GLY A 195 -8.18 -14.42 -6.05
N LEU A 196 -8.33 -14.11 -4.75
CA LEU A 196 -8.34 -12.75 -4.22
C LEU A 196 -7.03 -12.00 -4.50
N ALA A 197 -5.89 -12.69 -4.36
CA ALA A 197 -4.57 -12.15 -4.65
C ALA A 197 -4.45 -11.65 -6.11
N TRP A 198 -4.93 -12.44 -7.06
CA TRP A 198 -4.89 -12.08 -8.48
C TRP A 198 -5.82 -10.91 -8.80
N ARG A 199 -6.99 -10.84 -8.16
CA ARG A 199 -7.93 -9.72 -8.32
C ARG A 199 -7.35 -8.40 -7.82
N HIS A 200 -6.68 -8.39 -6.66
CA HIS A 200 -5.96 -7.21 -6.17
C HIS A 200 -4.82 -6.77 -7.10
N LEU A 201 -4.03 -7.73 -7.59
CA LEU A 201 -2.94 -7.44 -8.54
C LEU A 201 -3.48 -6.87 -9.85
N MET A 202 -4.58 -7.41 -10.38
CA MET A 202 -5.27 -6.88 -11.55
C MET A 202 -5.82 -5.46 -11.30
N ALA A 203 -6.45 -5.22 -10.16
CA ALA A 203 -6.94 -3.89 -9.79
C ALA A 203 -5.80 -2.86 -9.74
N GLY A 204 -4.67 -3.23 -9.12
CA GLY A 204 -3.46 -2.42 -9.08
C GLY A 204 -2.86 -2.16 -10.46
N ALA A 205 -2.82 -3.19 -11.34
CA ALA A 205 -2.30 -3.06 -12.69
C ALA A 205 -3.16 -2.16 -13.58
N ILE A 206 -4.49 -2.27 -13.48
CA ILE A 206 -5.45 -1.41 -14.20
C ILE A 206 -5.35 0.02 -13.70
N ALA A 207 -5.36 0.23 -12.38
CA ALA A 207 -5.19 1.54 -11.76
C ALA A 207 -3.88 2.23 -12.20
N GLY A 208 -2.77 1.50 -12.13
CA GLY A 208 -1.47 1.97 -12.58
C GLY A 208 -1.44 2.30 -14.08
N SER A 209 -2.12 1.52 -14.92
CA SER A 209 -2.19 1.74 -16.37
C SER A 209 -2.97 2.99 -16.73
N VAL A 210 -4.13 3.19 -16.10
CA VAL A 210 -4.97 4.38 -16.32
C VAL A 210 -4.28 5.64 -15.80
N SER A 211 -3.71 5.59 -14.59
CA SER A 211 -2.94 6.70 -14.01
C SER A 211 -1.75 7.11 -14.89
N ARG A 212 -0.95 6.13 -15.37
CA ARG A 212 0.18 6.40 -16.29
C ARG A 212 -0.29 6.97 -17.63
N THR A 213 -1.43 6.54 -18.14
CA THR A 213 -1.99 7.06 -19.40
C THR A 213 -2.51 8.49 -19.25
N GLY A 214 -3.19 8.80 -18.14
CA GLY A 214 -3.65 10.15 -17.82
C GLY A 214 -2.50 11.14 -17.60
N THR A 215 -1.37 10.66 -17.08
CA THR A 215 -0.20 11.48 -16.79
C THR A 215 0.92 11.41 -17.85
N ALA A 216 0.71 10.64 -18.92
CA ALA A 216 1.69 10.45 -19.99
C ALA A 216 2.19 11.76 -20.65
N PRO A 217 1.35 12.80 -20.88
CA PRO A 217 1.81 14.07 -21.42
C PRO A 217 2.87 14.76 -20.53
N LEU A 218 2.67 14.73 -19.21
CA LEU A 218 3.61 15.29 -18.23
C LEU A 218 4.89 14.46 -18.16
N ASP A 219 4.77 13.13 -18.20
CA ASP A 219 5.92 12.21 -18.27
C ASP A 219 6.78 12.46 -19.51
N ARG A 220 6.16 12.63 -20.68
CA ARG A 220 6.90 12.94 -21.90
C ARG A 220 7.59 14.30 -21.79
N LEU A 221 6.91 15.32 -21.28
CA LEU A 221 7.50 16.65 -21.08
C LEU A 221 8.68 16.61 -20.10
N LYS A 222 8.58 15.84 -19.01
CA LYS A 222 9.69 15.59 -18.08
C LYS A 222 10.91 15.05 -18.82
N VAL A 223 10.74 13.97 -19.58
CA VAL A 223 11.85 13.32 -20.32
C VAL A 223 12.47 14.28 -21.34
N PHE A 224 11.66 15.07 -22.05
CA PHE A 224 12.16 16.09 -22.99
C PHE A 224 13.04 17.13 -22.29
N ARG A 225 12.61 17.68 -21.15
CA ARG A 225 13.37 18.67 -20.37
C ARG A 225 14.60 18.07 -19.70
N GLN A 226 14.57 16.79 -19.34
CA GLN A 226 15.72 16.08 -18.78
C GLN A 226 16.85 15.93 -19.81
N VAL A 227 16.49 15.70 -21.08
CA VAL A 227 17.45 15.37 -22.14
C VAL A 227 17.87 16.58 -22.97
N HIS A 228 16.95 17.45 -23.36
CA HIS A 228 17.26 18.60 -24.21
C HIS A 228 17.70 19.79 -23.36
N SER A 229 19.00 20.12 -23.45
CA SER A 229 19.58 21.27 -22.75
C SER A 229 19.33 22.62 -23.42
N SER A 230 18.77 22.60 -24.64
CA SER A 230 18.53 23.76 -25.49
C SER A 230 17.57 24.80 -24.88
N SER A 231 17.73 26.05 -25.31
CA SER A 231 16.90 27.23 -24.97
C SER A 231 15.40 26.98 -25.06
N ASP A 232 14.96 26.16 -26.03
CA ASP A 232 13.55 25.92 -26.34
C ASP A 232 12.80 25.19 -25.20
N PHE A 233 13.51 24.43 -24.37
CA PHE A 233 12.95 23.68 -23.24
C PHE A 233 13.34 24.23 -21.86
N LYS A 234 14.11 25.34 -21.82
CA LYS A 234 14.39 26.12 -20.59
C LYS A 234 13.19 26.96 -20.13
N GLY A 235 12.26 27.28 -21.03
CA GLY A 235 11.07 28.08 -20.74
C GLY A 235 9.97 27.38 -19.94
N ASN A 236 8.80 28.01 -19.87
CA ASN A 236 7.62 27.51 -19.18
C ASN A 236 7.16 26.15 -19.73
N VAL A 237 6.53 25.35 -18.86
CA VAL A 237 5.91 24.05 -19.18
C VAL A 237 5.05 24.12 -20.45
N LEU A 238 4.31 25.22 -20.65
CA LEU A 238 3.48 25.46 -21.84
C LEU A 238 4.29 25.50 -23.14
N LYS A 239 5.48 26.13 -23.17
CA LYS A 239 6.31 26.20 -24.38
C LYS A 239 6.78 24.80 -24.79
N GLY A 240 7.08 23.93 -23.82
CA GLY A 240 7.41 22.54 -24.06
C GLY A 240 6.25 21.76 -24.70
N PHE A 241 5.03 21.93 -24.19
CA PHE A 241 3.84 21.35 -24.80
C PHE A 241 3.58 21.90 -26.21
N GLN A 242 3.71 23.20 -26.42
CA GLN A 242 3.56 23.82 -27.74
C GLN A 242 4.56 23.25 -28.75
N TYR A 243 5.82 23.05 -28.36
CA TYR A 243 6.80 22.39 -29.21
C TYR A 243 6.37 20.97 -29.57
N MET A 244 5.99 20.17 -28.57
CA MET A 244 5.58 18.77 -28.76
C MET A 244 4.36 18.67 -29.69
N LEU A 245 3.39 19.56 -29.53
CA LEU A 245 2.20 19.64 -30.39
C LEU A 245 2.56 20.06 -31.82
N LYS A 246 3.47 21.04 -32.00
CA LYS A 246 3.92 21.46 -33.34
C LYS A 246 4.72 20.37 -34.06
N GLU A 247 5.50 19.58 -33.33
CA GLU A 247 6.36 18.53 -33.92
C GLU A 247 5.60 17.29 -34.38
N GLY A 248 4.57 16.87 -33.64
CA GLY A 248 3.92 15.57 -33.88
C GLY A 248 2.42 15.55 -33.63
N GLY A 249 1.77 16.70 -33.44
CA GLY A 249 0.35 16.80 -33.16
C GLY A 249 -0.04 16.35 -31.75
N PRO A 250 -1.36 16.28 -31.46
CA PRO A 250 -1.90 15.94 -30.13
C PRO A 250 -1.51 14.53 -29.68
N TRP A 251 -1.54 13.55 -30.58
CA TRP A 251 -1.19 12.15 -30.27
C TRP A 251 0.30 11.96 -29.94
N SER A 252 1.15 12.92 -30.28
CA SER A 252 2.56 12.85 -29.91
C SER A 252 2.74 12.83 -28.40
N LEU A 253 1.87 13.52 -27.62
CA LEU A 253 1.99 13.63 -26.17
C LEU A 253 2.07 12.27 -25.46
N TRP A 254 1.49 11.22 -26.03
CA TRP A 254 1.49 9.84 -25.51
C TRP A 254 2.61 8.94 -26.07
N ARG A 255 3.58 9.46 -26.82
CA ARG A 255 4.71 8.66 -27.32
C ARG A 255 5.47 8.00 -26.17
N GLY A 256 5.64 6.69 -26.27
CA GLY A 256 6.25 5.85 -25.24
C GLY A 256 5.29 5.32 -24.16
N ASN A 257 4.04 5.82 -24.10
CA ASN A 257 3.07 5.34 -23.11
C ASN A 257 2.73 3.86 -23.28
N GLY A 258 2.67 3.36 -24.52
CA GLY A 258 2.42 1.94 -24.78
C GLY A 258 3.41 1.01 -24.07
N ILE A 259 4.71 1.34 -24.07
CA ILE A 259 5.72 0.58 -23.31
C ILE A 259 5.51 0.75 -21.80
N ASN A 260 5.20 1.97 -21.38
CA ASN A 260 5.02 2.30 -19.97
C ASN A 260 3.87 1.51 -19.31
N VAL A 261 2.84 1.17 -20.08
CA VAL A 261 1.74 0.29 -19.69
C VAL A 261 2.14 -1.17 -19.85
N LEU A 262 2.67 -1.56 -21.03
CA LEU A 262 3.02 -2.95 -21.33
C LEU A 262 3.98 -3.56 -20.30
N LYS A 263 4.96 -2.78 -19.81
CA LYS A 263 5.95 -3.27 -18.85
C LYS A 263 5.40 -3.63 -17.48
N ILE A 264 4.21 -3.15 -17.10
CA ILE A 264 3.63 -3.36 -15.75
C ILE A 264 3.50 -4.84 -15.42
N ALA A 265 2.88 -5.61 -16.32
CA ALA A 265 2.59 -7.02 -16.08
C ALA A 265 3.88 -7.88 -16.03
N PRO A 266 4.82 -7.78 -16.99
CA PRO A 266 6.09 -8.48 -16.90
C PRO A 266 6.91 -8.09 -15.67
N GLU A 267 6.95 -6.79 -15.32
CA GLU A 267 7.67 -6.30 -14.14
C GLU A 267 7.13 -6.92 -12.85
N THR A 268 5.81 -6.93 -12.69
CA THR A 268 5.13 -7.53 -11.54
C THR A 268 5.36 -9.04 -11.49
N ALA A 269 5.25 -9.73 -12.62
CA ALA A 269 5.43 -11.17 -12.71
C ALA A 269 6.86 -11.61 -12.33
N VAL A 270 7.88 -10.92 -12.86
CA VAL A 270 9.28 -11.21 -12.53
C VAL A 270 9.56 -10.89 -11.07
N LYS A 271 9.08 -9.74 -10.56
CA LYS A 271 9.27 -9.36 -9.17
C LYS A 271 8.66 -10.37 -8.20
N PHE A 272 7.43 -10.81 -8.47
CA PHE A 272 6.75 -11.80 -7.62
C PHE A 272 7.45 -13.16 -7.66
N THR A 273 7.78 -13.65 -8.87
CA THR A 273 8.49 -14.92 -9.04
C THR A 273 9.84 -14.92 -8.35
N ALA A 274 10.61 -13.84 -8.52
CA ALA A 274 11.90 -13.67 -7.86
C ALA A 274 11.74 -13.62 -6.33
N TYR A 275 10.74 -12.90 -5.82
CA TYR A 275 10.47 -12.83 -4.39
C TYR A 275 10.17 -14.21 -3.80
N GLU A 276 9.26 -14.97 -4.43
CA GLU A 276 8.92 -16.31 -3.96
C GLU A 276 10.13 -17.27 -4.01
N GLN A 277 10.92 -17.24 -5.07
CA GLN A 277 12.12 -18.07 -5.19
C GLN A 277 13.17 -17.72 -4.13
N ILE A 278 13.43 -16.43 -3.91
CA ILE A 278 14.40 -15.97 -2.89
C ILE A 278 13.90 -16.34 -1.50
N LYS A 279 12.61 -16.18 -1.21
CA LYS A 279 12.01 -16.60 0.06
C LYS A 279 12.13 -18.12 0.26
N SER A 280 11.85 -18.93 -0.77
CA SER A 280 11.98 -20.39 -0.72
C SER A 280 13.42 -20.80 -0.39
N VAL A 281 14.41 -20.20 -1.06
CA VAL A 281 15.83 -20.44 -0.77
C VAL A 281 16.21 -20.03 0.66
N MET A 282 15.70 -18.89 1.16
CA MET A 282 15.94 -18.44 2.54
C MET A 282 15.27 -19.31 3.61
N ARG A 283 14.12 -19.92 3.29
CA ARG A 283 13.41 -20.84 4.20
C ARG A 283 14.10 -22.20 4.31
N GLY A 284 14.77 -22.65 3.24
CA GLY A 284 15.46 -23.95 3.21
C GLY A 284 14.46 -25.12 3.31
N GLU A 285 14.83 -26.17 4.04
CA GLU A 285 13.99 -27.38 4.22
C GLU A 285 12.76 -27.18 5.12
N ASN A 286 12.68 -26.06 5.85
CA ASN A 286 11.56 -25.77 6.75
C ASN A 286 10.53 -24.86 6.07
N GLU A 287 9.58 -25.44 5.35
CA GLU A 287 8.50 -24.72 4.65
C GLU A 287 7.62 -23.86 5.59
N THR A 288 7.50 -24.25 6.86
CA THR A 288 6.70 -23.56 7.89
C THR A 288 7.41 -22.38 8.54
N ARG A 289 8.69 -22.13 8.23
CA ARG A 289 9.46 -21.03 8.83
C ARG A 289 8.99 -19.68 8.30
N THR A 290 8.49 -18.82 9.18
CA THR A 290 8.26 -17.41 8.85
C THR A 290 9.59 -16.66 8.75
N LEU A 291 9.74 -15.84 7.71
CA LEU A 291 10.95 -15.05 7.50
C LEU A 291 10.99 -13.87 8.47
N ARG A 292 12.18 -13.51 8.96
CA ARG A 292 12.37 -12.30 9.77
C ARG A 292 12.21 -11.05 8.90
N VAL A 293 11.91 -9.90 9.51
CA VAL A 293 11.80 -8.60 8.79
C VAL A 293 13.02 -8.30 7.93
N ARG A 294 14.23 -8.55 8.44
CA ARG A 294 15.49 -8.36 7.69
C ARG A 294 15.59 -9.28 6.47
N GLU A 295 15.13 -10.53 6.60
CA GLU A 295 15.13 -11.51 5.50
C GLU A 295 14.10 -11.12 4.43
N ARG A 296 12.89 -10.70 4.85
CA ARG A 296 11.88 -10.16 3.93
C ARG A 296 12.39 -8.91 3.20
N PHE A 297 13.06 -8.00 3.91
CA PHE A 297 13.65 -6.80 3.32
C PHE A 297 14.72 -7.14 2.28
N VAL A 298 15.62 -8.07 2.59
CA VAL A 298 16.64 -8.54 1.64
C VAL A 298 15.99 -9.25 0.45
N ALA A 299 15.02 -10.13 0.69
CA ALA A 299 14.28 -10.82 -0.36
C ALA A 299 13.55 -9.84 -1.28
N GLY A 300 12.87 -8.84 -0.72
CA GLY A 300 12.17 -7.80 -1.47
C GLY A 300 13.12 -6.92 -2.27
N SER A 301 14.26 -6.54 -1.70
CA SER A 301 15.30 -5.74 -2.37
C SER A 301 15.94 -6.50 -3.54
N LEU A 302 16.30 -7.78 -3.32
CA LEU A 302 16.87 -8.63 -4.36
C LEU A 302 15.86 -8.95 -5.47
N ALA A 303 14.59 -9.20 -5.12
CA ALA A 303 13.52 -9.39 -6.08
C ALA A 303 13.28 -8.13 -6.91
N GLY A 304 13.28 -6.96 -6.28
CA GLY A 304 13.20 -5.67 -6.94
C GLY A 304 14.36 -5.43 -7.91
N ALA A 305 15.60 -5.69 -7.48
CA ALA A 305 16.78 -5.58 -8.34
C ALA A 305 16.74 -6.56 -9.52
N THR A 306 16.29 -7.80 -9.28
CA THR A 306 16.13 -8.84 -10.33
C THR A 306 15.10 -8.42 -11.36
N ALA A 307 13.91 -7.99 -10.93
CA ALA A 307 12.87 -7.48 -11.81
C ALA A 307 13.34 -6.26 -12.60
N GLN A 308 14.00 -5.32 -11.93
CA GLN A 308 14.52 -4.11 -12.56
C GLN A 308 15.58 -4.43 -13.61
N THR A 309 16.42 -5.44 -13.38
CA THR A 309 17.42 -5.93 -14.36
C THR A 309 16.74 -6.54 -15.58
N ALA A 310 15.77 -7.43 -15.36
CA ALA A 310 15.04 -8.10 -16.45
C ALA A 310 14.24 -7.13 -17.33
N ILE A 311 13.63 -6.11 -16.71
CA ILE A 311 12.79 -5.12 -17.40
C ILE A 311 13.60 -3.95 -17.98
N TYR A 312 14.86 -3.81 -17.60
CA TYR A 312 15.69 -2.66 -17.98
C TYR A 312 15.73 -2.37 -19.49
N PRO A 313 15.80 -3.37 -20.40
CA PRO A 313 15.72 -3.11 -21.84
C PRO A 313 14.46 -2.34 -22.26
N MET A 314 13.31 -2.62 -21.62
CA MET A 314 12.06 -1.90 -21.87
C MET A 314 12.11 -0.46 -21.37
N GLU A 315 12.86 -0.15 -20.31
CA GLU A 315 13.07 1.24 -19.86
C GLU A 315 13.86 2.06 -20.88
N VAL A 316 14.90 1.48 -21.47
CA VAL A 316 15.65 2.14 -22.54
C VAL A 316 14.76 2.38 -23.75
N LEU A 317 14.03 1.34 -24.19
CA LEU A 317 13.06 1.45 -25.29
C LEU A 317 12.00 2.54 -25.03
N LYS A 318 11.46 2.61 -23.80
CA LYS A 318 10.52 3.65 -23.38
C LYS A 318 11.14 5.02 -23.61
N THR A 319 12.31 5.30 -23.03
CA THR A 319 12.97 6.60 -23.14
C THR A 319 13.23 6.98 -24.61
N ARG A 320 13.68 6.02 -25.43
CA ARG A 320 13.94 6.22 -26.87
C ARG A 320 12.68 6.54 -27.67
N LEU A 321 11.58 5.81 -27.43
CA LEU A 321 10.31 6.08 -28.09
C LEU A 321 9.63 7.35 -27.59
N THR A 322 9.82 7.73 -26.33
CA THR A 322 9.31 9.00 -25.78
C THR A 322 9.94 10.20 -26.48
N LEU A 323 11.25 10.13 -26.74
CA LEU A 323 12.04 11.18 -27.39
C LEU A 323 11.99 11.13 -28.93
N ARG A 324 11.37 10.11 -29.53
CA ARG A 324 11.37 9.94 -30.98
C ARG A 324 10.70 11.12 -31.68
N LYS A 325 11.28 11.49 -32.82
CA LYS A 325 10.64 12.40 -33.78
C LYS A 325 9.64 11.67 -34.67
N THR A 326 8.70 12.41 -35.26
CA THR A 326 7.74 11.91 -36.22
C THR A 326 8.47 11.21 -37.36
N GLY A 327 8.10 9.96 -37.65
CA GLY A 327 8.71 9.15 -38.71
C GLY A 327 10.04 8.46 -38.37
N GLN A 328 10.61 8.66 -37.17
CA GLN A 328 11.90 8.05 -36.82
C GLN A 328 11.83 6.52 -36.61
N TYR A 329 10.74 6.04 -36.01
CA TYR A 329 10.49 4.62 -35.78
C TYR A 329 9.02 4.32 -36.09
N SER A 330 8.76 3.23 -36.82
CA SER A 330 7.40 2.74 -37.08
C SER A 330 6.73 2.21 -35.81
N GLY A 331 7.50 1.62 -34.89
CA GLY A 331 7.00 1.06 -33.64
C GLY A 331 8.10 0.62 -32.66
N MET A 332 7.71 -0.15 -31.65
CA MET A 332 8.63 -0.66 -30.62
C MET A 332 9.65 -1.65 -31.16
N ALA A 333 9.21 -2.62 -31.97
CA ALA A 333 10.09 -3.63 -32.55
C ALA A 333 11.13 -3.01 -33.50
N ASP A 334 10.70 -2.02 -34.29
CA ASP A 334 11.59 -1.27 -35.17
C ASP A 334 12.62 -0.43 -34.39
N CYS A 335 12.20 0.23 -33.30
CA CYS A 335 13.11 0.90 -32.39
C CYS A 335 14.13 -0.07 -31.77
N ALA A 336 13.68 -1.25 -31.31
CA ALA A 336 14.56 -2.28 -30.77
C ALA A 336 15.57 -2.79 -31.80
N LYS A 337 15.11 -3.09 -33.02
CA LYS A 337 15.96 -3.51 -34.13
C LYS A 337 17.02 -2.47 -34.45
N HIS A 338 16.63 -1.20 -34.51
CA HIS A 338 17.55 -0.09 -34.79
C HIS A 338 18.59 0.10 -33.68
N ILE A 339 18.21 -0.02 -32.41
CA ILE A 339 19.16 0.02 -31.28
C ILE A 339 20.14 -1.16 -31.38
N LEU A 340 19.63 -2.37 -31.62
CA LEU A 340 20.46 -3.56 -31.71
C LEU A 340 21.47 -3.49 -32.86
N GLN A 341 21.04 -3.00 -34.04
CA GLN A 341 21.88 -2.91 -35.23
C GLN A 341 22.94 -1.80 -35.14
N GLN A 342 22.65 -0.67 -34.49
CA GLN A 342 23.55 0.48 -34.47
C GLN A 342 24.39 0.60 -33.21
N GLU A 343 23.87 0.21 -32.05
CA GLU A 343 24.53 0.38 -30.75
C GLU A 343 24.86 -0.95 -30.06
N GLY A 344 24.30 -2.07 -30.53
CA GLY A 344 24.49 -3.39 -29.95
C GLY A 344 23.69 -3.64 -28.66
N VAL A 345 23.87 -4.82 -28.07
CA VAL A 345 23.09 -5.29 -26.92
C VAL A 345 23.33 -4.45 -25.66
N ALA A 346 24.56 -3.96 -25.46
CA ALA A 346 24.92 -3.14 -24.29
C ALA A 346 24.10 -1.83 -24.20
N ALA A 347 23.59 -1.33 -25.33
CA ALA A 347 22.77 -0.13 -25.38
C ALA A 347 21.46 -0.25 -24.58
N PHE A 348 20.89 -1.46 -24.52
CA PHE A 348 19.68 -1.74 -23.74
C PHE A 348 19.90 -1.66 -22.23
N TYR A 349 21.15 -1.55 -21.76
CA TYR A 349 21.51 -1.40 -20.35
C TYR A 349 22.18 -0.06 -20.03
N LYS A 350 22.15 0.91 -20.96
CA LYS A 350 22.67 2.26 -20.70
C LYS A 350 21.90 2.95 -19.57
N GLY A 351 22.64 3.43 -18.57
CA GLY A 351 22.07 4.08 -17.39
C GLY A 351 21.71 3.10 -16.25
N TYR A 352 22.04 1.82 -16.37
CA TYR A 352 21.71 0.82 -15.34
C TYR A 352 22.35 1.14 -13.98
N ILE A 353 23.62 1.53 -13.97
CA ILE A 353 24.34 1.91 -12.74
C ILE A 353 23.67 3.08 -12.00
N PRO A 354 23.44 4.27 -12.62
CA PRO A 354 22.74 5.36 -11.93
C PRO A 354 21.31 4.99 -11.54
N ASN A 355 20.65 4.09 -12.28
CA ASN A 355 19.36 3.54 -11.88
C ASN A 355 19.44 2.79 -10.55
N MET A 356 20.36 1.82 -10.43
CA MET A 356 20.55 1.05 -9.20
C MET A 356 20.94 1.94 -8.02
N LEU A 357 21.88 2.86 -8.24
CA LEU A 357 22.30 3.80 -7.20
C LEU A 357 21.17 4.73 -6.75
N SER A 358 20.18 5.02 -7.60
CA SER A 358 19.05 5.90 -7.24
C SER A 358 18.00 5.24 -6.35
N ILE A 359 17.90 3.90 -6.37
CA ILE A 359 16.88 3.16 -5.62
C ILE A 359 17.08 3.32 -4.12
N VAL A 360 18.33 3.22 -3.64
CA VAL A 360 18.64 3.23 -2.20
C VAL A 360 18.31 4.59 -1.56
N PRO A 361 18.78 5.74 -2.07
CA PRO A 361 18.41 7.05 -1.53
C PRO A 361 16.92 7.35 -1.63
N TYR A 362 16.28 6.94 -2.73
CA TYR A 362 14.83 7.12 -2.90
C TYR A 362 14.07 6.38 -1.79
N ALA A 363 14.26 5.06 -1.67
CA ALA A 363 13.52 4.24 -0.73
C ALA A 363 13.83 4.60 0.73
N GLY A 364 15.10 4.90 1.04
CA GLY A 364 15.49 5.28 2.40
C GLY A 364 14.87 6.59 2.87
N ILE A 365 14.82 7.61 2.00
CA ILE A 365 14.24 8.92 2.33
C ILE A 365 12.72 8.86 2.33
N ASP A 366 12.13 8.16 1.37
CA ASP A 366 10.68 7.97 1.30
C ASP A 366 10.17 7.30 2.59
N LEU A 367 10.76 6.18 3.00
CA LEU A 367 10.38 5.50 4.23
C LEU A 367 10.59 6.38 5.48
N ALA A 368 11.76 7.02 5.59
CA ALA A 368 12.07 7.86 6.75
C ALA A 368 11.12 9.05 6.89
N VAL A 369 10.82 9.73 5.79
CA VAL A 369 9.90 10.88 5.78
C VAL A 369 8.46 10.43 6.02
N TYR A 370 8.03 9.32 5.40
CA TYR A 370 6.69 8.77 5.61
C TYR A 370 6.46 8.45 7.09
N GLU A 371 7.35 7.68 7.70
CA GLU A 371 7.25 7.29 9.11
C GLU A 371 7.29 8.51 10.04
N THR A 372 8.17 9.48 9.76
CA THR A 372 8.26 10.72 10.54
C THR A 372 6.96 11.52 10.46
N LEU A 373 6.38 11.68 9.27
CA LEU A 373 5.14 12.42 9.07
C LEU A 373 3.94 11.72 9.70
N LYS A 374 3.85 10.38 9.53
CA LYS A 374 2.82 9.56 10.15
C LYS A 374 2.89 9.64 11.67
N PHE A 375 4.08 9.48 12.25
CA PHE A 375 4.30 9.58 13.69
C PHE A 375 4.01 10.98 14.23
N ALA A 376 4.39 12.03 13.51
CA ALA A 376 4.07 13.40 13.90
C ALA A 376 2.56 13.67 13.88
N TRP A 377 1.83 13.13 12.90
CA TRP A 377 0.37 13.26 12.83
C TRP A 377 -0.31 12.53 13.99
N LEU A 378 0.10 11.28 14.27
CA LEU A 378 -0.42 10.47 15.37
C LEU A 378 -0.21 11.17 16.72
N ASN A 379 0.98 11.74 16.95
CA ASN A 379 1.27 12.46 18.20
C ASN A 379 0.47 13.76 18.37
N ARG A 380 0.09 14.40 17.26
CA ARG A 380 -0.65 15.68 17.29
C ARG A 380 -2.16 15.50 17.40
N ASN A 381 -2.69 14.39 16.90
CA ASN A 381 -4.13 14.09 16.87
C ASN A 381 -4.50 12.96 17.85
N ARG A 382 -3.89 12.96 19.03
CA ARG A 382 -4.21 12.01 20.10
C ARG A 382 -5.71 12.08 20.43
N GLY A 383 -6.41 10.94 20.36
CA GLY A 383 -7.85 10.83 20.64
C GLY A 383 -8.79 10.94 19.42
N ILE A 384 -8.27 11.31 18.25
CA ILE A 384 -8.98 11.15 16.97
C ILE A 384 -8.49 9.83 16.38
N GLY A 385 -9.40 8.95 15.94
CA GLY A 385 -9.08 7.60 15.46
C GLY A 385 -8.03 7.53 14.34
N ASP A 386 -7.73 6.30 13.89
CA ASP A 386 -6.67 6.01 12.91
C ASP A 386 -6.58 7.02 11.75
N PRO A 387 -5.35 7.36 11.28
CA PRO A 387 -5.15 8.31 10.21
C PRO A 387 -5.96 7.91 8.99
N GLY A 388 -6.96 8.73 8.66
CA GLY A 388 -7.81 8.49 7.49
C GLY A 388 -6.97 8.35 6.22
N VAL A 389 -7.49 7.64 5.23
CA VAL A 389 -6.80 7.34 3.95
C VAL A 389 -6.20 8.60 3.31
N MET A 390 -6.86 9.75 3.41
CA MET A 390 -6.34 11.03 2.87
C MET A 390 -5.07 11.52 3.58
N VAL A 391 -4.95 11.31 4.88
CA VAL A 391 -3.74 11.64 5.65
C VAL A 391 -2.59 10.75 5.21
N LEU A 392 -2.83 9.44 5.12
CA LEU A 392 -1.82 8.46 4.68
C LEU A 392 -1.37 8.74 3.25
N VAL A 393 -2.30 9.06 2.35
CA VAL A 393 -2.02 9.49 0.98
C VAL A 393 -1.21 10.80 0.96
N GLY A 394 -1.51 11.75 1.86
CA GLY A 394 -0.79 13.01 1.99
C GLY A 394 0.64 12.83 2.51
N CYS A 395 0.83 12.08 3.60
CA CYS A 395 2.13 11.69 4.13
C CYS A 395 2.96 11.00 3.06
N GLY A 396 2.31 10.10 2.32
CA GLY A 396 2.92 9.37 1.23
C GLY A 396 3.32 10.25 0.04
N ALA A 397 2.46 11.14 -0.42
CA ALA A 397 2.79 12.06 -1.50
C ALA A 397 3.96 12.98 -1.11
N ALA A 398 4.01 13.42 0.14
CA ALA A 398 5.09 14.24 0.67
C ALA A 398 6.41 13.44 0.75
N SER A 399 6.38 12.23 1.29
CA SER A 399 7.56 11.37 1.41
C SER A 399 8.14 10.98 0.04
N SER A 400 7.28 10.57 -0.89
CA SER A 400 7.71 10.20 -2.24
C SER A 400 8.30 11.42 -2.96
N THR A 401 7.72 12.61 -2.76
CA THR A 401 8.30 13.85 -3.29
C THR A 401 9.72 14.08 -2.74
N CYS A 402 9.93 13.96 -1.43
CA CYS A 402 11.25 14.10 -0.82
C CYS A 402 12.25 13.05 -1.35
N GLY A 403 11.84 11.79 -1.46
CA GLY A 403 12.66 10.72 -2.05
C GLY A 403 13.02 10.99 -3.51
N GLN A 404 12.07 11.51 -4.30
CA GLN A 404 12.33 11.94 -5.68
C GLN A 404 13.31 13.10 -5.74
N LEU A 405 13.19 14.11 -4.87
CA LEU A 405 14.12 15.25 -4.83
C LEU A 405 15.56 14.78 -4.59
N ALA A 406 15.76 13.93 -3.60
CA ALA A 406 17.10 13.46 -3.24
C ALA A 406 17.73 12.55 -4.32
N SER A 407 16.93 11.70 -4.95
CA SER A 407 17.39 10.79 -6.00
C SER A 407 17.37 11.41 -7.41
N TYR A 408 16.84 12.63 -7.57
CA TYR A 408 16.63 13.28 -8.87
C TYR A 408 17.91 13.41 -9.71
N PRO A 409 19.08 13.79 -9.17
CA PRO A 409 20.31 13.89 -9.95
C PRO A 409 20.68 12.58 -10.66
N LEU A 410 20.57 11.44 -9.96
CA LEU A 410 20.84 10.12 -10.54
C LEU A 410 19.76 9.73 -11.55
N ALA A 411 18.50 10.09 -11.29
CA ALA A 411 17.40 9.88 -12.23
C ALA A 411 17.60 10.67 -13.54
N LEU A 412 18.10 11.92 -13.47
CA LEU A 412 18.44 12.73 -14.64
C LEU A 412 19.57 12.09 -15.45
N ILE A 413 20.67 11.71 -14.77
CA ILE A 413 21.84 11.09 -15.41
C ILE A 413 21.42 9.79 -16.11
N ARG A 414 20.61 8.96 -15.45
CA ARG A 414 20.00 7.77 -16.04
C ARG A 414 19.26 8.10 -17.34
N THR A 415 18.30 9.04 -17.32
CA THR A 415 17.51 9.39 -18.51
C THR A 415 18.38 9.92 -19.64
N ARG A 416 19.39 10.76 -19.35
CA ARG A 416 20.32 11.27 -20.36
C ARG A 416 21.16 10.15 -20.96
N MET A 417 21.70 9.23 -20.16
CA MET A 417 22.44 8.06 -20.66
C MET A 417 21.57 7.17 -21.54
N GLN A 418 20.32 6.93 -21.14
CA GLN A 418 19.35 6.17 -21.94
C GLN A 418 19.04 6.84 -23.28
N ALA A 419 19.18 8.17 -23.38
CA ALA A 419 18.88 8.95 -24.58
C ALA A 419 20.10 9.25 -25.49
N GLN A 420 21.33 8.90 -25.08
CA GLN A 420 22.58 9.37 -25.70
C GLN A 420 22.68 9.16 -27.21
N ALA A 421 22.13 8.08 -27.80
CA ALA A 421 22.19 7.90 -29.25
C ALA A 421 20.91 8.29 -30.01
N SER A 422 19.90 8.84 -29.33
CA SER A 422 18.75 9.45 -30.00
C SER A 422 19.08 10.85 -30.54
N ILE A 423 20.15 11.46 -30.02
CA ILE A 423 20.67 12.75 -30.45
C ILE A 423 21.83 12.49 -31.41
N LYS A 424 21.65 12.78 -32.70
CA LYS A 424 22.71 12.64 -33.71
C LYS A 424 23.97 13.41 -33.27
N GLY A 425 25.13 12.73 -33.26
CA GLY A 425 26.43 13.32 -32.94
C GLY A 425 26.77 13.42 -31.45
N SER A 426 25.91 12.94 -30.54
CA SER A 426 26.25 12.92 -29.11
C SER A 426 27.27 11.82 -28.79
N PRO A 427 28.39 12.13 -28.12
CA PRO A 427 29.37 11.13 -27.70
C PRO A 427 28.76 10.17 -26.67
N ASN A 428 29.19 8.90 -26.70
CA ASN A 428 28.90 7.94 -25.63
C ASN A 428 29.70 8.33 -24.37
N LEU A 429 29.09 9.13 -23.49
CA LEU A 429 29.73 9.59 -22.26
C LEU A 429 29.47 8.63 -21.11
N SER A 430 30.51 8.37 -20.32
CA SER A 430 30.38 7.67 -19.03
C SER A 430 29.55 8.49 -18.04
N MET A 431 29.01 7.82 -17.01
CA MET A 431 28.19 8.46 -15.96
C MET A 431 28.90 9.66 -15.31
N LEU A 432 30.17 9.49 -14.94
CA LEU A 432 30.97 10.52 -14.27
C LEU A 432 31.29 11.69 -15.19
N LEU A 433 31.60 11.41 -16.45
CA LEU A 433 31.87 12.46 -17.43
C LEU A 433 30.61 13.26 -17.75
N LEU A 434 29.46 12.59 -17.84
CA LEU A 434 28.16 13.25 -18.01
C LEU A 434 27.82 14.13 -16.79
N LEU A 435 28.02 13.63 -15.57
CA LEU A 435 27.85 14.41 -14.34
C LEU A 435 28.76 15.64 -14.34
N ARG A 436 30.05 15.48 -14.65
CA ARG A 436 31.01 16.58 -14.74
C ARG A 436 30.57 17.62 -15.76
N ASN A 437 30.16 17.18 -16.96
CA ASN A 437 29.70 18.09 -18.03
C ASN A 437 28.45 18.87 -17.63
N ILE A 438 27.50 18.24 -16.93
CA ILE A 438 26.31 18.93 -16.42
C ILE A 438 26.73 19.99 -15.39
N LEU A 439 27.58 19.63 -14.44
CA LEU A 439 28.02 20.56 -13.39
C LEU A 439 28.82 21.74 -13.95
N THR A 440 29.67 21.52 -14.97
CA THR A 440 30.47 22.59 -15.58
C THR A 440 29.67 23.49 -16.51
N GLN A 441 28.72 22.96 -17.28
CA GLN A 441 27.97 23.73 -18.29
C GLN A 441 26.63 24.29 -17.78
N GLU A 442 25.94 23.55 -16.91
CA GLU A 442 24.58 23.88 -16.46
C GLU A 442 24.51 24.18 -14.95
N GLY A 443 25.59 23.92 -14.20
CA GLY A 443 25.62 24.05 -12.75
C GLY A 443 24.77 22.99 -12.03
N VAL A 444 24.65 23.14 -10.70
CA VAL A 444 23.88 22.22 -9.85
C VAL A 444 22.39 22.23 -10.23
N ALA A 445 21.85 23.37 -10.64
CA ALA A 445 20.47 23.49 -11.11
C ALA A 445 20.19 22.62 -12.36
N GLY A 446 21.22 22.34 -13.18
CA GLY A 446 21.13 21.41 -14.31
C GLY A 446 20.69 20.00 -13.91
N LEU A 447 21.10 19.55 -12.71
CA LEU A 447 20.76 18.22 -12.18
C LEU A 447 19.27 18.04 -11.89
N TYR A 448 18.52 19.13 -11.74
CA TYR A 448 17.09 19.13 -11.40
C TYR A 448 16.18 19.46 -12.59
N ARG A 449 16.69 19.41 -13.82
CA ARG A 449 15.87 19.70 -15.00
C ARG A 449 14.74 18.70 -15.18
N GLY A 450 13.55 19.22 -15.51
CA GLY A 450 12.34 18.41 -15.64
C GLY A 450 11.61 18.14 -14.32
N ILE A 451 12.06 18.69 -13.20
CA ILE A 451 11.41 18.49 -11.90
C ILE A 451 9.99 19.07 -11.86
N SER A 452 9.73 20.19 -12.54
CA SER A 452 8.41 20.82 -12.50
C SER A 452 7.29 19.97 -13.13
N PRO A 453 7.40 19.41 -14.36
CA PRO A 453 6.38 18.47 -14.86
C PRO A 453 6.29 17.20 -14.02
N ASN A 454 7.39 16.78 -13.38
CA ASN A 454 7.40 15.64 -12.48
C ASN A 454 6.56 15.89 -11.22
N LEU A 455 6.72 17.04 -10.55
CA LEU A 455 5.92 17.43 -9.39
C LEU A 455 4.44 17.64 -9.76
N LEU A 456 4.17 18.28 -10.89
CA LEU A 456 2.79 18.48 -11.39
C LEU A 456 2.06 17.17 -11.66
N LYS A 457 2.79 16.08 -11.93
CA LYS A 457 2.23 14.76 -12.17
C LYS A 457 1.78 14.05 -10.90
N ILE A 458 2.40 14.33 -9.74
CA ILE A 458 2.23 13.51 -8.52
C ILE A 458 0.76 13.46 -8.08
N VAL A 459 0.14 14.62 -7.88
CA VAL A 459 -1.26 14.69 -7.41
C VAL A 459 -2.22 14.00 -8.39
N PRO A 460 -2.24 14.34 -9.70
CA PRO A 460 -3.09 13.62 -10.66
C PRO A 460 -2.83 12.11 -10.71
N ALA A 461 -1.57 11.68 -10.64
CA ALA A 461 -1.22 10.26 -10.70
C ALA A 461 -1.81 9.50 -9.50
N VAL A 462 -1.64 10.03 -8.31
CA VAL A 462 -2.13 9.43 -7.06
C VAL A 462 -3.65 9.43 -7.03
N SER A 463 -4.31 10.56 -7.35
CA SER A 463 -5.77 10.66 -7.37
C SER A 463 -6.42 9.69 -8.37
N VAL A 464 -5.91 9.64 -9.61
CA VAL A 464 -6.45 8.72 -10.64
C VAL A 464 -6.22 7.27 -10.24
N SER A 465 -5.02 6.94 -9.75
CA SER A 465 -4.71 5.56 -9.33
C SER A 465 -5.64 5.12 -8.20
N TYR A 466 -5.87 5.97 -7.20
CA TYR A 466 -6.75 5.65 -6.08
C TYR A 466 -8.18 5.39 -6.56
N VAL A 467 -8.78 6.33 -7.30
CA VAL A 467 -10.16 6.20 -7.77
C VAL A 467 -10.33 4.96 -8.64
N VAL A 468 -9.41 4.73 -9.58
CA VAL A 468 -9.48 3.56 -10.46
C VAL A 468 -9.27 2.28 -9.69
N TYR A 469 -8.36 2.24 -8.70
CA TYR A 469 -8.16 1.08 -7.86
C TYR A 469 -9.44 0.73 -7.09
N GLU A 470 -10.08 1.71 -6.44
CA GLU A 470 -11.32 1.53 -5.69
C GLU A 470 -12.47 1.03 -6.58
N TYR A 471 -12.66 1.59 -7.78
CA TYR A 471 -13.67 1.07 -8.69
C TYR A 471 -13.33 -0.33 -9.22
N THR A 472 -12.06 -0.60 -9.50
CA THR A 472 -11.65 -1.87 -10.12
C THR A 472 -11.65 -3.01 -9.12
N ARG A 473 -11.23 -2.79 -7.86
CA ARG A 473 -11.33 -3.79 -6.79
C ARG A 473 -12.79 -4.18 -6.56
N ILE A 474 -13.70 -3.19 -6.56
CA ILE A 474 -15.14 -3.45 -6.49
C ILE A 474 -15.53 -4.29 -7.70
N MET A 475 -15.30 -3.82 -8.93
CA MET A 475 -15.68 -4.55 -10.16
C MET A 475 -15.16 -6.00 -10.22
N LEU A 476 -13.94 -6.25 -9.74
CA LEU A 476 -13.32 -7.59 -9.73
C LEU A 476 -13.83 -8.49 -8.59
N GLY A 477 -14.77 -8.02 -7.77
CA GLY A 477 -15.32 -8.77 -6.64
C GLY A 477 -14.28 -9.03 -5.56
N VAL A 478 -13.37 -8.08 -5.37
CA VAL A 478 -12.55 -8.00 -4.16
C VAL A 478 -13.40 -7.50 -2.98
N ASP A 479 -14.46 -6.73 -3.28
CA ASP A 479 -15.49 -6.28 -2.33
C ASP A 479 -16.94 -6.57 -2.83
N ILE A 480 -17.18 -7.60 -3.66
CA ILE A 480 -18.54 -7.95 -4.11
C ILE A 480 -18.91 -9.36 -3.65
N GLU A 481 -19.68 -9.44 -2.58
CA GLU A 481 -20.91 -10.25 -2.56
C GLU A 481 -22.19 -9.40 -2.65
N GLY A 482 -22.13 -8.08 -2.51
CA GLY A 482 -23.32 -7.23 -2.37
C GLY A 482 -23.98 -6.64 -3.63
N ARG A 483 -23.97 -7.29 -4.81
CA ARG A 483 -24.68 -6.71 -5.99
C ARG A 483 -25.53 -7.65 -6.85
N ARG A 484 -25.89 -8.84 -6.36
CA ARG A 484 -26.81 -9.74 -7.07
C ARG A 484 -28.28 -9.69 -6.64
N GLY A 485 -28.67 -8.92 -5.64
CA GLY A 485 -30.07 -8.86 -5.17
C GLY A 485 -31.02 -7.87 -5.87
N GLY A 486 -30.52 -6.97 -6.74
CA GLY A 486 -31.30 -5.80 -7.19
C GLY A 486 -32.02 -5.90 -8.54
N LYS A 487 -31.92 -7.02 -9.27
CA LYS A 487 -32.58 -7.17 -10.57
C LYS A 487 -32.98 -8.63 -10.81
N GLU A 488 -33.99 -9.09 -10.09
CA GLU A 488 -34.90 -10.12 -10.57
C GLU A 488 -36.05 -10.26 -9.57
N LYS A 489 -37.19 -9.65 -9.89
CA LYS A 489 -38.56 -10.22 -9.85
C LYS A 489 -39.61 -9.10 -9.74
N GLY A 490 -40.56 -9.16 -10.67
CA GLY A 490 -41.94 -8.68 -10.52
C GLY A 490 -42.14 -7.19 -10.59
#